data_AF-A0A8X6TYS0-F1
#
_entry.id   AF-A0A8X6TYS0-F1
#
_cell.length_a   1.000
_cell.length_b   1.000
_cell.length_c   1.000
_cell.angle_alpha   90.00
_cell.angle_beta   90.00
_cell.angle_gamma   90.00
#
_symmetry.space_group_name_H-M   'P 1'
#
loop_
_entity.id
_entity.type
_entity.pdbx_description
1 polymer ?
#
loop_
_entity_poly.entity_id
_entity_poly.type
_entity_poly.pdbx_seq_one_letter_code
_entity_poly.pdbx_strand_id
1 'polypeptide(L)'
;MPSESAYACVIYSVQRNDNSVTEVTILAAKSKVAPLKPVSIPQLELNGALLLARLFSVLINTLKDHVIKFYAWTDFQVVLSWLFSPPRNWKPFIANRTSKILNRIPQN
;
A
#
# COMPACT_ATOMS: atom_id res chain seq x y z
N MET A 1 -5.49 -8.68 10.55
CA MET A 1 -6.53 -9.64 10.13
C MET A 1 -7.35 -9.03 9.02
N PRO A 2 -7.66 -9.77 7.95
CA PRO A 2 -8.50 -9.28 6.86
C PRO A 2 -9.92 -9.00 7.34
N SER A 3 -10.56 -7.98 6.75
CA SER A 3 -11.95 -7.64 7.02
C SER A 3 -12.75 -7.60 5.72
N GLU A 4 -13.96 -8.12 5.76
CA GLU A 4 -14.92 -8.05 4.64
C GLU A 4 -15.67 -6.71 4.61
N SER A 5 -15.64 -5.95 5.71
CA SER A 5 -16.45 -4.75 5.90
C SER A 5 -15.72 -3.45 5.58
N ALA A 6 -14.38 -3.45 5.65
CA ALA A 6 -13.56 -2.27 5.41
C ALA A 6 -12.11 -2.65 5.10
N TYR A 7 -11.37 -1.73 4.49
CA TYR A 7 -9.93 -1.83 4.29
C TYR A 7 -9.27 -0.51 4.70
N ALA A 8 -8.03 -0.59 5.17
CA ALA A 8 -7.29 0.57 5.67
C ALA A 8 -5.80 0.49 5.32
N CYS A 9 -5.12 1.62 5.44
CA CYS A 9 -3.68 1.73 5.30
C CYS A 9 -3.13 2.76 6.29
N VAL A 10 -1.89 2.57 6.71
CA VAL A 10 -1.16 3.48 7.60
C VAL A 10 0.23 3.71 7.02
N ILE A 11 0.70 4.95 7.09
CA ILE A 11 2.08 5.34 6.82
C ILE A 11 2.66 5.90 8.12
N TYR A 12 3.81 5.38 8.51
CA TYR A 12 4.55 5.83 9.69
C TYR A 12 6.01 6.06 9.34
N SER A 13 6.63 7.03 10.00
CA SER A 13 8.08 7.22 9.97
C SER A 13 8.74 6.40 11.06
N VAL A 14 9.92 5.87 10.74
CA VAL A 14 10.79 5.20 11.70
C VAL A 14 12.11 5.95 11.70
N GLN A 15 12.45 6.55 12.84
CA GLN A 15 13.79 7.12 13.05
C GLN A 15 14.69 6.03 13.63
N ARG A 16 15.91 5.93 13.08
CA ARG A 16 16.92 4.99 13.55
C ARG A 16 18.21 5.72 13.89
N ASN A 17 18.79 5.36 15.04
CA ASN A 17 20.14 5.74 15.43
C ASN A 17 20.97 4.48 15.69
N ASP A 18 22.15 4.35 15.10
CA ASP A 18 23.04 3.19 15.23
C ASP A 18 22.33 1.82 15.16
N ASN A 19 21.50 1.64 14.13
CA ASN A 19 20.65 0.45 13.90
C ASN A 19 19.55 0.18 14.94
N SER A 20 19.41 0.99 15.98
CA SER A 20 18.28 0.94 16.91
C SER A 20 17.11 1.81 16.43
N VAL A 21 15.88 1.33 16.61
CA VAL A 21 14.69 2.16 16.37
C VAL A 21 14.52 3.10 17.56
N THR A 22 14.60 4.39 17.31
CA THR A 22 14.53 5.43 18.35
C THR A 22 13.11 5.97 18.49
N GLU A 23 12.44 6.20 17.37
CA GLU A 23 11.10 6.80 17.35
C GLU A 23 10.26 6.22 16.20
N VAL A 24 8.98 6.00 16.47
CA VAL A 24 7.98 5.62 15.46
C VAL A 24 6.81 6.57 15.55
N THR A 25 6.53 7.28 14.46
CA THR A 25 5.46 8.30 14.40
C THR A 25 4.52 7.98 13.25
N ILE A 26 3.22 7.96 13.52
CA ILE A 26 2.21 7.81 12.45
C ILE A 26 2.12 9.14 11.71
N LEU A 27 2.38 9.11 10.40
CA LEU A 27 2.30 10.30 9.54
C LEU A 27 0.90 10.47 8.96
N ALA A 28 0.31 9.36 8.50
CA ALA A 28 -1.01 9.38 7.90
C ALA A 28 -1.69 8.01 7.98
N ALA A 29 -3.00 8.00 8.15
CA ALA A 29 -3.82 6.81 8.07
C ALA A 29 -5.07 7.09 7.23
N LYS A 30 -5.55 6.08 6.52
CA LYS A 30 -6.79 6.18 5.75
C LYS A 30 -7.52 4.85 5.73
N SER A 31 -8.84 4.90 5.90
CA SER A 31 -9.72 3.75 5.83
C SER A 31 -10.87 3.99 4.84
N LYS A 32 -11.47 2.91 4.35
CA LYS A 32 -12.67 2.92 3.53
C LYS A 32 -13.53 1.70 3.83
N VAL A 33 -14.84 1.91 3.85
CA VAL A 33 -15.82 0.82 3.91
C VAL A 33 -15.76 0.00 2.62
N ALA A 34 -16.03 -1.30 2.74
CA ALA A 34 -16.11 -2.21 1.61
C ALA A 34 -17.17 -1.73 0.60
N PRO A 35 -16.94 -1.91 -0.71
CA PRO A 35 -17.93 -1.57 -1.72
C PRO A 35 -19.24 -2.34 -1.52
N LEU A 36 -20.37 -1.71 -1.86
CA LEU A 36 -21.68 -2.38 -1.85
C LEU A 36 -21.74 -3.59 -2.79
N LYS A 37 -20.92 -3.59 -3.85
CA LYS A 37 -20.76 -4.76 -4.70
C LYS A 37 -19.85 -5.78 -3.99
N PRO A 38 -20.27 -7.04 -3.86
CA PRO A 38 -19.48 -8.06 -3.20
C PRO A 38 -18.14 -8.22 -3.93
N VAL A 39 -17.07 -8.10 -3.16
CA VAL A 39 -15.69 -8.27 -3.59
C VAL A 39 -15.03 -9.26 -2.64
N SER A 40 -14.11 -10.06 -3.16
CA SER A 40 -13.43 -11.05 -2.31
C SER A 40 -12.43 -10.37 -1.37
N ILE A 41 -12.09 -11.03 -0.26
CA ILE A 41 -11.06 -10.57 0.67
C ILE A 41 -9.75 -10.18 -0.06
N PRO A 42 -9.19 -11.00 -0.97
CA PRO A 42 -8.01 -10.61 -1.74
C PRO A 42 -8.16 -9.30 -2.53
N GLN A 43 -9.36 -9.03 -3.07
CA GLN A 43 -9.63 -7.78 -3.79
C GLN A 43 -9.74 -6.57 -2.85
N LEU A 44 -10.26 -6.76 -1.64
CA LEU A 44 -10.27 -5.73 -0.59
C LEU A 44 -8.85 -5.40 -0.15
N GLU A 45 -8.01 -6.40 0.08
CA GLU A 45 -6.60 -6.20 0.41
C GLU A 45 -5.86 -5.47 -0.72
N LEU A 46 -6.11 -5.82 -1.98
CA LEU A 46 -5.57 -5.10 -3.14
C LEU A 46 -6.07 -3.64 -3.21
N ASN A 47 -7.31 -3.38 -2.81
CA ASN A 47 -7.84 -2.01 -2.70
C ASN A 47 -7.14 -1.24 -1.55
N GLY A 48 -6.82 -1.92 -0.44
CA GLY A 48 -5.99 -1.39 0.65
C GLY A 48 -4.61 -0.98 0.17
N ALA A 49 -3.93 -1.87 -0.58
CA ALA A 49 -2.64 -1.56 -1.19
C ALA A 49 -2.71 -0.38 -2.16
N LEU A 50 -3.78 -0.28 -2.96
CA LEU A 50 -4.01 0.88 -3.84
C LEU A 50 -4.30 2.17 -3.04
N LEU A 51 -5.01 2.08 -1.92
CA LEU A 51 -5.26 3.20 -1.02
C LEU A 51 -3.95 3.71 -0.43
N LEU A 52 -3.08 2.79 0.02
CA LEU A 52 -1.73 3.08 0.48
C LEU A 52 -0.93 3.79 -0.62
N ALA A 53 -0.85 3.22 -1.83
CA ALA A 53 -0.07 3.79 -2.94
C ALA A 53 -0.50 5.23 -3.29
N ARG A 54 -1.80 5.54 -3.20
CA ARG A 54 -2.32 6.89 -3.40
C ARG A 54 -1.91 7.85 -2.29
N LEU A 55 -2.04 7.41 -1.03
CA LEU A 55 -1.63 8.20 0.12
C LEU A 55 -0.11 8.45 0.09
N PHE A 56 0.65 7.42 -0.29
CA PHE A 56 2.09 7.45 -0.44
C PHE A 56 2.56 8.46 -1.48
N SER A 57 1.91 8.51 -2.66
CA SER A 57 2.26 9.50 -3.69
C SER A 57 2.07 10.95 -3.23
N VAL A 58 1.07 11.21 -2.37
CA VAL A 58 0.89 12.54 -1.79
C VAL A 58 2.03 12.83 -0.81
N LEU A 59 2.37 11.86 0.04
CA LEU A 59 3.42 12.02 1.05
C LEU A 59 4.81 12.20 0.42
N ILE A 60 5.17 11.43 -0.61
CA ILE A 60 6.44 11.59 -1.34
C ILE A 60 6.54 13.01 -1.90
N ASN A 61 5.48 13.52 -2.52
CA ASN A 61 5.49 14.89 -3.06
C ASN A 61 5.67 15.95 -1.96
N THR A 62 5.14 15.73 -0.76
CA THR A 62 5.35 16.64 0.38
C THR A 62 6.73 16.52 1.02
N LEU A 63 7.34 15.34 0.97
CA LEU A 63 8.64 15.04 1.59
C LEU A 63 9.80 15.01 0.59
N LYS A 64 9.57 15.44 -0.66
CA LYS A 64 10.53 15.36 -1.78
C LYS A 64 11.91 15.96 -1.49
N ASP A 65 11.96 16.96 -0.61
CA ASP A 65 13.17 17.70 -0.26
C ASP A 65 13.96 17.03 0.89
N HIS A 66 13.47 15.90 1.43
CA HIS A 66 14.09 15.17 2.53
C HIS A 66 14.72 13.86 2.05
N VAL A 67 15.89 13.52 2.58
CA VAL A 67 16.56 12.25 2.30
C VAL A 67 15.95 11.14 3.16
N ILE A 68 14.86 10.55 2.68
CA ILE A 68 14.09 9.52 3.40
C ILE A 68 14.01 8.25 2.55
N LYS A 69 14.19 7.09 3.18
CA LYS A 69 13.95 5.79 2.56
C LYS A 69 12.48 5.41 2.70
N PHE A 70 11.91 4.97 1.58
CA PHE A 70 10.52 4.62 1.45
C PHE A 70 10.35 3.10 1.40
N TYR A 71 9.46 2.57 2.24
CA TYR A 71 9.11 1.15 2.28
C TYR A 71 7.59 0.99 2.29
N ALA A 72 7.09 -0.01 1.58
CA ALA A 72 5.68 -0.39 1.58
C ALA A 72 5.57 -1.90 1.85
N TRP A 73 4.66 -2.27 2.75
CA TRP A 73 4.46 -3.66 3.17
C TRP A 73 2.99 -4.05 3.08
N THR A 74 2.75 -5.32 2.79
CA THR A 74 1.46 -5.99 2.95
C THR A 74 1.74 -7.42 3.39
N ASP A 75 0.95 -7.93 4.33
CA ASP A 75 1.01 -9.29 4.87
C ASP A 75 0.23 -10.29 4.01
N PHE A 76 -0.50 -9.82 2.99
CA PHE A 76 -1.34 -10.66 2.16
C PHE A 76 -0.55 -11.26 0.99
N GLN A 77 -0.13 -12.52 1.14
CA GLN A 77 0.69 -13.24 0.15
C GLN A 77 0.10 -13.23 -1.28
N VAL A 78 -1.23 -13.26 -1.40
CA VAL A 78 -1.90 -13.20 -2.72
C VAL A 78 -1.76 -11.82 -3.36
N VAL A 79 -1.79 -10.73 -2.57
CA VAL A 79 -1.54 -9.39 -3.11
C VAL A 79 -0.07 -9.26 -3.51
N LEU A 80 0.85 -9.79 -2.71
CA LEU A 80 2.27 -9.85 -3.09
C LEU A 80 2.47 -10.61 -4.39
N SER A 81 1.88 -11.80 -4.56
CA SER A 81 2.03 -12.58 -5.79
C SER A 81 1.48 -11.84 -7.02
N TRP A 82 0.40 -11.08 -6.87
CA TRP A 82 -0.14 -10.24 -7.94
C TRP A 82 0.76 -9.04 -8.28
N LEU A 83 1.43 -8.45 -7.28
CA LEU A 83 2.34 -7.32 -7.47
C LEU A 83 3.68 -7.74 -8.10
N PHE A 84 4.18 -8.93 -7.76
CA PHE A 84 5.44 -9.47 -8.30
C PHE A 84 5.28 -10.19 -9.65
N SER A 85 4.06 -10.50 -10.07
CA SER A 85 3.79 -11.11 -11.37
C SER A 85 3.37 -10.07 -12.42
N PRO A 86 3.66 -10.27 -13.71
CA PRO A 86 3.24 -9.36 -14.77
C PRO A 86 1.72 -9.13 -14.76
N PRO A 87 1.24 -7.87 -14.79
CA PRO A 87 -0.20 -7.57 -14.73
C PRO A 87 -1.03 -8.24 -15.82
N ARG A 88 -0.44 -8.52 -16.98
CA ARG A 88 -1.08 -9.17 -18.14
C ARG A 88 -1.65 -10.56 -17.81
N ASN A 89 -1.11 -11.23 -16.80
CA ASN A 89 -1.53 -12.58 -16.42
C ASN A 89 -2.83 -12.58 -15.61
N TRP A 90 -3.32 -11.42 -15.20
CA TRP A 90 -4.46 -11.31 -14.28
C TRP A 90 -5.71 -10.76 -14.96
N LYS A 91 -6.86 -11.08 -14.35
CA LYS A 91 -8.16 -10.50 -14.73
C LYS A 91 -8.07 -8.96 -14.69
N PRO A 92 -8.78 -8.23 -15.58
CA PRO A 92 -8.67 -6.78 -15.72
C PRO A 92 -8.77 -5.99 -14.40
N PHE A 93 -9.60 -6.46 -13.45
CA PHE A 93 -9.73 -5.84 -12.13
C PHE A 93 -8.41 -5.76 -11.36
N ILE A 94 -7.66 -6.87 -11.36
CA ILE A 94 -6.40 -7.04 -10.64
C ILE A 94 -5.29 -6.31 -11.41
N ALA A 95 -5.17 -6.59 -12.72
CA ALA A 95 -4.17 -6.00 -13.60
C ALA A 95 -4.16 -4.46 -13.57
N ASN A 96 -5.34 -3.84 -13.64
CA ASN A 96 -5.48 -2.39 -13.61
C ASN A 96 -5.07 -1.78 -12.27
N ARG A 97 -5.22 -2.53 -11.16
CA ARG A 97 -4.87 -2.05 -9.82
C ARG A 97 -3.41 -2.26 -9.51
N THR A 98 -2.85 -3.43 -9.83
CA THR A 98 -1.41 -3.69 -9.67
C THR A 98 -0.59 -2.68 -10.48
N SER A 99 -0.95 -2.43 -11.75
CA SER A 99 -0.30 -1.38 -12.56
C SER A 99 -0.37 0.00 -11.91
N LYS A 100 -1.52 0.37 -11.33
CA LYS A 100 -1.70 1.64 -10.61
C LYS A 100 -0.89 1.73 -9.32
N ILE A 101 -0.64 0.62 -8.64
CA ILE A 101 0.18 0.55 -7.42
C ILE A 101 1.64 0.71 -7.80
N LEU A 102 2.12 -0.11 -8.75
CA LEU A 102 3.51 -0.14 -9.19
C LEU A 102 3.95 1.19 -9.82
N ASN A 103 3.06 1.91 -10.50
CA ASN A 103 3.36 3.25 -11.05
C ASN A 103 3.43 4.38 -10.00
N ARG A 104 2.97 4.14 -8.75
CA ARG A 104 2.93 5.17 -7.69
C ARG A 104 3.96 4.96 -6.60
N ILE A 105 4.38 3.73 -6.39
CA ILE A 105 5.37 3.39 -5.38
C ILE A 105 6.72 3.34 -6.09
N PRO A 106 7.73 4.12 -5.66
CA PRO A 106 9.07 3.99 -6.19
C PRO A 106 9.57 2.56 -5.99
N GLN A 107 9.96 1.91 -7.10
CA GLN A 107 10.67 0.64 -7.07
C GLN A 107 12.12 1.00 -6.70
N ASN A 108 12.51 0.77 -5.44
CA ASN A 108 13.91 0.86 -5.04
C ASN A 108 14.73 -0.26 -5.70
#